data_AF-A0A383CRN0-F1
#
_entry.id   AF-A0A383CRN0-F1
#
_cell.length_a   1.000
_cell.length_b   1.000
_cell.length_c   1.000
_cell.angle_alpha   90.00
_cell.angle_beta   90.00
_cell.angle_gamma   90.00
#
_symmetry.space_group_name_H-M   'P 1'
#
loop_
_entity.id
_entity.type
_entity.pdbx_description
1 polymer ?
#
loop_
_entity_poly.entity_id
_entity_poly.type
_entity_poly.pdbx_seq_one_letter_code
_entity_poly.pdbx_strand_id
1 'polypeptide(L)'
;YLPGPQPLAILLDGPFPEASFVEAEEGRSALELTGIAPRENGSLLLIGSSEMFKNEHIATPGFQHRQLLLNAIAQMAYGQELATLQARSPTPRGFAFQSVQAKSLWRSLVVGLGPLLFLGYALYRRVRSI
;
A
#
# COMPACT_ATOMS: atom_id res chain seq x y z
N TYR A 1 9.71 15.38 -24.24
CA TYR A 1 10.00 14.07 -23.64
C TYR A 1 11.24 14.22 -22.78
N LEU A 2 11.14 14.05 -21.47
CA LEU A 2 12.29 14.15 -20.57
C LEU A 2 13.01 12.78 -20.54
N PRO A 3 14.31 12.68 -20.89
CA PRO A 3 15.03 11.41 -20.88
C PRO A 3 15.33 10.96 -19.44
N GLY A 4 15.18 9.66 -19.17
CA GLY A 4 15.52 9.02 -17.89
C GLY A 4 14.32 8.73 -16.98
N PRO A 5 14.55 8.07 -15.81
CA PRO A 5 13.51 7.78 -14.83
C PRO A 5 12.86 9.09 -14.38
N GLN A 6 11.55 9.24 -14.64
CA GLN A 6 10.80 10.41 -14.19
C GLN A 6 10.25 10.15 -12.79
N PRO A 7 10.32 11.13 -11.87
CA PRO A 7 9.66 11.00 -10.59
C PRO A 7 8.15 10.88 -10.80
N LEU A 8 7.54 9.83 -10.23
CA LEU A 8 6.09 9.61 -10.29
C LEU A 8 5.32 10.73 -9.55
N ALA A 9 5.96 11.36 -8.58
CA ALA A 9 5.43 12.49 -7.83
C ALA A 9 6.53 13.52 -7.52
N ILE A 10 6.18 14.81 -7.52
CA ILE A 10 7.08 15.92 -7.21
C ILE A 10 6.38 16.84 -6.21
N LEU A 11 7.09 17.22 -5.14
CA LEU A 11 6.69 18.28 -4.22
C LEU A 11 7.44 19.55 -4.58
N LEU A 12 6.72 20.64 -4.80
CA LEU A 12 7.26 21.95 -5.13
C LEU A 12 6.87 22.93 -4.03
N ASP A 13 7.85 23.65 -3.49
CA ASP A 13 7.61 24.70 -2.52
C ASP A 13 7.83 26.06 -3.19
N GLY A 14 6.91 27.00 -2.96
CA GLY A 14 7.03 28.31 -3.55
C GLY A 14 5.78 29.17 -3.47
N PRO A 15 5.88 30.38 -4.02
CA PRO A 15 4.77 31.31 -4.03
C PRO A 15 3.78 30.88 -5.13
N PHE A 16 2.65 30.29 -4.72
CA PHE A 16 1.58 29.87 -5.64
C PHE A 16 0.39 30.84 -5.59
N PRO A 17 -0.22 31.18 -6.75
CA PRO A 17 -1.44 31.98 -6.78
C PRO A 17 -2.60 31.21 -6.14
N GLU A 18 -3.49 31.95 -5.46
CA GLU A 18 -4.72 31.39 -4.92
C GLU A 18 -5.60 30.89 -6.06
N ALA A 19 -6.17 29.70 -5.89
CA ALA A 19 -6.96 29.04 -6.89
C ALA A 19 -8.28 28.55 -6.29
N SER A 20 -9.38 28.81 -6.97
CA SER A 20 -10.72 28.45 -6.54
C SER A 20 -11.43 27.63 -7.61
N PHE A 21 -12.23 26.67 -7.18
CA PHE A 21 -13.14 25.97 -8.08
C PHE A 21 -14.37 26.84 -8.33
N VAL A 22 -14.65 27.11 -9.60
CA VAL A 22 -15.84 27.82 -10.05
C VAL A 22 -16.66 26.86 -10.90
N GLU A 23 -17.95 26.75 -10.63
CA GLU A 23 -18.83 25.99 -11.53
C GLU A 23 -19.08 26.81 -12.79
N ALA A 24 -18.63 26.28 -13.93
CA ALA A 24 -18.99 26.82 -15.23
C ALA A 24 -20.49 26.61 -15.49
N GLU A 25 -21.09 27.41 -16.38
CA GLU A 25 -22.52 27.32 -16.73
C GLU A 25 -22.95 25.91 -17.20
N GLU A 26 -22.01 25.09 -17.65
CA GLU A 26 -22.22 23.69 -18.07
C GLU A 26 -22.19 22.68 -16.91
N GLY A 27 -22.11 23.13 -15.65
CA GLY A 27 -22.02 22.28 -14.46
C GLY A 27 -20.66 21.59 -14.27
N ARG A 28 -19.62 22.04 -14.98
CA ARG A 28 -18.25 21.54 -14.84
C ARG A 28 -17.47 22.46 -13.91
N SER A 29 -16.83 21.88 -12.89
CA SER A 29 -15.90 22.63 -12.03
C SER A 29 -14.65 23.00 -12.83
N ALA A 30 -14.47 24.30 -13.07
CA ALA A 30 -13.26 24.88 -13.62
C ALA A 30 -12.38 25.40 -12.48
N LEU A 31 -11.07 25.38 -12.70
CA LEU A 31 -10.08 25.85 -11.75
C LEU A 31 -9.66 27.25 -12.19
N GLU A 32 -10.07 28.28 -11.45
CA GLU A 32 -9.72 29.67 -11.74
C GLU A 32 -8.71 30.20 -10.72
N LEU A 33 -7.70 30.90 -11.22
CA LEU A 33 -6.74 31.61 -10.38
C LEU A 33 -7.37 32.93 -9.92
N THR A 34 -7.69 33.02 -8.64
CA THR A 34 -8.35 34.18 -8.03
C THR A 34 -7.35 35.23 -7.51
N GLY A 35 -6.06 34.90 -7.43
CA GLY A 35 -5.00 35.79 -6.96
C GLY A 35 -3.96 36.18 -8.02
N ILE A 36 -3.63 37.47 -8.12
CA ILE A 36 -2.61 38.02 -9.03
C ILE A 36 -1.19 37.82 -8.48
N ALA A 37 -1.05 37.76 -7.16
CA ALA A 37 0.23 37.60 -6.47
C ALA A 37 0.08 36.60 -5.31
N PRO A 38 1.03 35.66 -5.14
CA PRO A 38 1.06 34.76 -4.00
C PRO A 38 1.14 35.55 -2.70
N ARG A 39 0.20 35.32 -1.77
CA ARG A 39 0.21 35.98 -0.46
C ARG A 39 1.26 35.39 0.47
N GLU A 40 1.50 34.08 0.35
CA GLU A 40 2.46 33.31 1.15
C GLU A 40 3.09 32.19 0.31
N ASN A 41 4.19 31.62 0.80
CA ASN A 41 4.74 30.39 0.23
C ASN A 41 3.84 29.21 0.60
N GLY A 42 3.45 28.42 -0.39
CA GLY A 42 2.74 27.17 -0.22
C GLY A 42 3.54 26.00 -0.78
N SER A 43 2.93 24.83 -0.69
CA SER A 43 3.45 23.61 -1.32
C SER A 43 2.47 23.12 -2.38
N LEU A 44 3.00 22.53 -3.45
CA LEU A 44 2.24 21.90 -4.54
C LEU A 44 2.77 20.49 -4.77
N LEU A 45 1.91 19.49 -4.58
CA LEU A 45 2.22 18.08 -4.87
C LEU A 45 1.63 17.70 -6.23
N LEU A 46 2.50 17.32 -7.16
CA LEU A 46 2.13 16.83 -8.49
C LEU A 46 2.32 15.31 -8.55
N ILE A 47 1.31 14.58 -9.03
CA ILE A 47 1.35 13.13 -9.21
C ILE A 47 1.04 12.82 -10.67
N GLY A 48 1.95 12.11 -11.34
CA GLY A 48 1.90 11.86 -12.80
C GLY A 48 0.87 10.82 -13.25
N SER A 49 0.00 10.32 -12.37
CA SER A 49 -0.96 9.27 -12.68
C SER A 49 -2.24 9.45 -11.87
N SER A 50 -3.33 9.84 -12.53
CA SER A 50 -4.66 9.91 -11.92
C SER A 50 -5.37 8.56 -11.87
N GLU A 51 -5.04 7.63 -12.77
CA GLU A 51 -5.65 6.29 -12.87
C GLU A 51 -5.62 5.53 -11.53
N MET A 52 -4.52 5.64 -10.78
CA MET A 52 -4.35 4.95 -9.50
C MET A 52 -5.35 5.37 -8.41
N PHE A 53 -6.00 6.52 -8.58
CA PHE A 53 -6.99 7.06 -7.64
C PHE A 53 -8.44 6.81 -8.07
N LYS A 54 -8.66 6.18 -9.23
CA LYS A 54 -10.02 5.75 -9.62
C LYS A 54 -10.55 4.69 -8.67
N ASN A 55 -11.87 4.64 -8.49
CA ASN A 55 -12.54 3.70 -7.58
C ASN A 55 -12.16 2.23 -7.83
N GLU A 56 -11.91 1.86 -9.08
CA GLU A 56 -11.48 0.52 -9.48
C GLU A 56 -10.03 0.18 -9.07
N HIS A 57 -9.16 1.19 -8.94
CA HIS A 57 -7.73 1.02 -8.69
C HIS A 57 -7.28 1.44 -7.27
N ILE A 58 -8.06 2.29 -6.59
CA ILE A 58 -7.69 2.84 -5.29
C ILE A 58 -7.56 1.76 -4.20
N ALA A 59 -8.28 0.64 -4.36
CA ALA A 59 -8.31 -0.49 -3.44
C ALA A 59 -7.68 -1.78 -4.02
N THR A 60 -6.89 -1.69 -5.10
CA THR A 60 -6.25 -2.87 -5.70
C THR A 60 -5.33 -3.58 -4.69
N PRO A 61 -5.51 -4.89 -4.43
CA PRO A 61 -4.65 -5.64 -3.51
C PRO A 61 -3.18 -5.57 -3.90
N GLY A 62 -2.30 -5.47 -2.90
CA GLY A 62 -0.84 -5.37 -3.12
C GLY A 62 -0.34 -3.95 -3.40
N PHE A 63 -1.25 -2.98 -3.60
CA PHE A 63 -0.92 -1.57 -3.78
C PHE A 63 -1.48 -0.71 -2.66
N GLN A 64 -0.80 0.40 -2.36
CA GLN A 64 -1.14 1.31 -1.27
C GLN A 64 -1.59 2.69 -1.78
N HIS A 65 -2.31 2.73 -2.92
CA HIS A 65 -2.76 3.98 -3.57
C HIS A 65 -3.60 4.85 -2.63
N ARG A 66 -4.54 4.24 -1.90
CA ARG A 66 -5.33 4.92 -0.87
C ARG A 66 -4.46 5.54 0.23
N GLN A 67 -3.46 4.81 0.72
CA GLN A 67 -2.58 5.31 1.78
C GLN A 67 -1.69 6.46 1.28
N LEU A 68 -1.19 6.36 0.05
CA LEU A 68 -0.44 7.44 -0.60
C LEU A 68 -1.28 8.72 -0.66
N LEU A 69 -2.53 8.63 -1.13
CA LEU A 69 -3.44 9.77 -1.21
C LEU A 69 -3.71 10.40 0.17
N LEU A 70 -4.01 9.57 1.17
CA LEU A 70 -4.29 10.06 2.53
C LEU A 70 -3.06 10.72 3.16
N ASN A 71 -1.87 10.14 2.99
CA ASN A 71 -0.63 10.72 3.51
C ASN A 71 -0.29 12.04 2.80
N ALA A 72 -0.50 12.10 1.48
CA ALA A 72 -0.32 13.33 0.70
C ALA A 72 -1.24 14.44 1.22
N ILE A 73 -2.53 14.17 1.39
CA ILE A 73 -3.48 15.16 1.93
C ILE A 73 -3.09 15.56 3.35
N ALA A 74 -2.75 14.60 4.20
CA ALA A 74 -2.35 14.88 5.59
C ALA A 74 -1.12 15.79 5.65
N GLN A 75 -0.09 15.50 4.85
CA GLN A 75 1.12 16.31 4.76
C GLN A 75 0.80 17.74 4.31
N MET A 76 -0.06 17.89 3.31
CA MET A 76 -0.37 19.18 2.69
C MET A 76 -1.34 20.03 3.52
N ALA A 77 -2.28 19.41 4.23
CA ALA A 77 -3.29 20.11 5.03
C ALA A 77 -2.85 20.36 6.47
N TYR A 78 -2.08 19.46 7.06
CA TYR A 78 -1.79 19.45 8.50
C TYR A 78 -0.30 19.46 8.84
N GLY A 79 0.58 19.33 7.85
CA GLY A 79 2.02 19.25 8.05
C GLY A 79 2.51 17.89 8.52
N GLN A 80 3.81 17.82 8.77
CA GLN A 80 4.54 16.55 8.92
C GLN A 80 4.12 15.75 10.14
N GLU A 81 3.93 16.38 11.30
CA GLU A 81 3.65 15.66 12.55
C GLU A 81 2.37 14.82 12.45
N LEU A 82 1.28 15.45 11.99
CA LEU A 82 -0.01 14.80 11.82
C LEU A 82 0.02 13.76 10.69
N ALA A 83 0.76 14.04 9.61
CA ALA A 83 0.99 13.05 8.55
C ALA A 83 1.70 11.79 9.07
N THR A 84 2.70 11.91 9.95
CA THR A 84 3.38 10.74 10.54
C THR A 84 2.46 9.88 11.41
N LEU A 85 1.50 10.50 12.09
CA LEU A 85 0.52 9.76 12.90
C LEU A 85 -0.45 8.99 12.00
N GLN A 86 -0.94 9.63 10.94
CA GLN A 86 -1.91 9.05 10.00
C GLN A 86 -1.27 8.02 9.04
N ALA A 87 0.04 8.11 8.79
CA ALA A 87 0.78 7.15 7.97
C ALA A 87 0.85 5.75 8.57
N ARG A 88 0.48 5.57 9.85
CA ARG A 88 0.45 4.28 10.53
C ARG A 88 -0.76 3.46 10.06
N SER A 89 -0.58 2.71 8.98
CA SER A 89 -1.56 1.72 8.54
C SER A 89 -1.27 0.36 9.16
N PRO A 90 -2.24 -0.34 9.75
CA PRO A 90 -2.05 -1.72 10.17
C PRO A 90 -1.73 -2.56 8.95
N THR A 91 -0.47 -2.99 8.83
CA THR A 91 -0.05 -3.86 7.74
C THR A 91 -0.66 -5.24 7.99
N PRO A 92 -1.37 -5.84 7.01
CA PRO A 92 -1.82 -7.22 7.16
C PRO A 92 -0.61 -8.08 7.48
N ARG A 93 -0.75 -8.95 8.49
CA ARG A 93 0.35 -9.83 8.92
C ARG A 93 0.86 -10.59 7.70
N GLY A 94 2.16 -10.49 7.41
CA GLY A 94 2.78 -11.11 6.24
C GLY A 94 2.62 -12.64 6.18
N PHE A 95 2.26 -13.25 7.31
CA PHE A 95 1.87 -14.65 7.37
C PHE A 95 0.43 -14.79 7.86
N ALA A 96 -0.32 -15.64 7.18
CA ALA A 96 -1.63 -16.08 7.66
C ALA A 96 -1.50 -16.65 9.08
N PHE A 97 -2.49 -16.36 9.92
CA PHE A 97 -2.53 -16.90 11.28
C PHE A 97 -2.49 -18.43 11.23
N GLN A 98 -1.51 -19.02 11.93
CA GLN A 98 -1.40 -20.46 12.10
C GLN A 98 -1.81 -20.83 13.51
N SER A 99 -2.89 -21.61 13.64
CA SER A 99 -3.39 -22.05 14.94
C SER A 99 -2.38 -22.95 15.65
N VAL A 100 -2.49 -23.04 16.99
CA VAL A 100 -1.65 -23.93 17.80
C VAL A 100 -1.83 -25.38 17.34
N GLN A 101 -3.06 -25.76 17.01
CA GLN A 101 -3.40 -27.10 16.53
C GLN A 101 -2.70 -27.40 15.19
N ALA A 102 -2.73 -26.47 14.23
CA ALA A 102 -2.07 -26.65 12.93
C ALA A 102 -0.55 -26.81 13.09
N LYS A 103 0.07 -26.01 13.96
CA LYS A 103 1.51 -26.12 14.26
C LYS A 103 1.86 -27.45 14.91
N SER A 104 1.07 -27.90 15.88
CA SER A 104 1.29 -29.18 16.56
C SER A 104 1.10 -30.36 15.63
N LEU A 105 0.05 -30.36 14.80
CA LEU A 105 -0.19 -31.42 13.81
C LEU A 105 0.97 -31.52 12.82
N TRP A 106 1.42 -30.38 12.28
CA TRP A 106 2.56 -30.35 11.36
C TRP A 106 3.83 -30.91 11.99
N ARG A 107 4.14 -30.51 13.24
CA ARG A 107 5.29 -31.05 13.98
C ARG A 107 5.19 -32.56 14.18
N SER A 108 4.03 -33.06 14.58
CA SER A 108 3.81 -34.50 14.78
C SER A 108 3.96 -35.29 13.48
N LEU A 109 3.47 -34.76 12.36
CA LEU A 109 3.63 -35.40 11.05
C LEU A 109 5.10 -35.45 10.64
N VAL A 110 5.80 -34.32 10.67
CA VAL A 110 7.20 -34.24 10.23
C VAL A 110 8.12 -35.09 11.11
N VAL A 111 7.94 -35.04 12.44
CA VAL A 111 8.75 -35.82 13.38
C VAL A 111 8.39 -37.31 13.36
N GLY A 112 7.10 -37.64 13.21
CA GLY A 112 6.60 -39.01 13.26
C GLY A 112 6.80 -39.81 11.96
N LEU A 113 6.80 -39.14 10.80
CA LEU A 113 6.86 -39.82 9.51
C LEU A 113 8.15 -40.64 9.34
N GLY A 114 9.29 -40.09 9.76
CA GLY A 114 10.59 -40.79 9.67
C GLY A 114 10.59 -42.12 10.43
N PRO A 115 10.37 -42.14 11.75
CA PRO A 115 10.27 -43.37 12.53
C PRO A 115 9.22 -44.36 11.99
N LEU A 116 8.06 -43.87 11.55
CA LEU A 116 7.01 -44.72 10.97
C LEU A 116 7.45 -45.39 9.66
N LEU A 117 8.19 -44.69 8.81
CA LEU A 117 8.76 -45.27 7.58
C LEU A 117 9.79 -46.36 7.91
N PHE A 118 10.67 -46.14 8.89
CA PHE A 118 11.63 -47.16 9.33
C PHE A 118 10.94 -48.40 9.91
N LEU A 119 9.94 -48.20 10.78
CA LEU A 119 9.15 -49.29 11.34
C LEU A 119 8.40 -50.06 10.25
N GLY A 120 7.76 -49.34 9.32
CA GLY A 120 7.07 -49.92 8.17
C GLY A 120 8.00 -50.74 7.28
N TYR A 121 9.20 -50.21 6.99
CA TYR A 121 10.22 -50.95 6.21
C TYR A 121 10.72 -52.20 6.94
N ALA A 122 10.97 -52.10 8.25
CA ALA A 122 11.40 -53.24 9.06
C ALA A 122 10.33 -54.35 9.08
N LEU A 123 9.06 -53.99 9.25
CA LEU A 123 7.93 -54.91 9.20
C LEU A 123 7.79 -55.54 7.82
N TYR A 124 7.84 -54.74 6.76
CA TYR A 124 7.79 -55.22 5.38
C TYR A 124 8.90 -56.24 5.09
N ARG A 125 10.14 -55.93 5.47
CA ARG A 125 11.28 -56.83 5.30
C ARG A 125 11.10 -58.13 6.10
N ARG A 126 10.57 -58.06 7.32
CA ARG A 126 10.32 -59.24 8.15
C ARG A 126 9.30 -60.18 7.52
N VAL A 127 8.17 -59.64 7.03
CA VAL A 127 7.13 -60.44 6.37
C VAL A 127 7.63 -61.09 5.08
N ARG A 128 8.55 -60.45 4.36
CA ARG A 128 9.11 -60.97 3.10
C ARG A 128 10.27 -61.95 3.29
N SER A 129 10.83 -62.03 4.49
CA SER A 129 11.96 -62.90 4.85
C SER A 129 11.52 -64.18 5.56
N ILE A 130 10.23 -64.30 5.88
CA ILE A 130 9.55 -65.49 6.39
C ILE A 130 8.88 -66.17 5.20
#